data_AF-A0AAP9ZCL9-F1
#
_entry.id   AF-A0AAP9ZCL9-F1
#
_cell.length_a   1.000
_cell.length_b   1.000
_cell.length_c   1.000
_cell.angle_alpha   90.00
_cell.angle_beta   90.00
_cell.angle_gamma   90.00
#
_symmetry.space_group_name_H-M   'P 1'
#
loop_
_entity.id
_entity.type
_entity.pdbx_description
1 polymer ?
#
loop_
_entity_poly.entity_id
_entity_poly.type
_entity_poly.pdbx_seq_one_letter_code
_entity_poly.pdbx_strand_id
1 'polypeptide(L)' 'MEKQEAKSVTIDGQEYNLSDLSENARNQLINLRLTDQEIQRLNQQLAIAQTARAAYANALKKELPEQRKH' A
#
# COMPACT_ATOMS: atom_id res chain seq x y z
N MET A 1 -3.74 -40.00 -4.87
CA MET A 1 -4.82 -39.15 -4.33
C MET A 1 -4.20 -37.80 -4.03
N GLU A 2 -4.59 -36.80 -4.80
CA GLU A 2 -4.02 -35.45 -4.78
C GLU A 2 -4.26 -34.80 -3.42
N LYS A 3 -3.18 -34.34 -2.77
CA LYS A 3 -3.29 -33.40 -1.67
C LYS A 3 -3.84 -32.10 -2.26
N GLN A 4 -5.16 -31.91 -2.19
CA GLN A 4 -5.74 -30.60 -2.32
C GLN A 4 -5.14 -29.75 -1.20
N GLU A 5 -4.17 -28.90 -1.54
CA GLU A 5 -3.67 -27.85 -0.66
C GLU A 5 -4.87 -26.96 -0.33
N ALA A 6 -5.47 -27.19 0.84
CA ALA A 6 -6.45 -26.30 1.42
C ALA A 6 -5.74 -24.96 1.63
N LYS A 7 -5.83 -24.09 0.62
CA LYS A 7 -5.36 -22.71 0.72
C LYS A 7 -6.28 -22.07 1.76
N SER A 8 -5.80 -21.93 2.99
CA SER A 8 -6.45 -21.15 4.02
C SER A 8 -6.09 -19.67 3.82
N VAL A 9 -7.02 -18.80 4.18
CA VAL A 9 -6.81 -17.35 4.18
C VAL A 9 -7.21 -16.82 5.53
N THR A 10 -6.31 -16.03 6.12
CA THR A 10 -6.63 -15.31 7.34
C THR A 10 -7.33 -14.01 6.96
N ILE A 11 -8.57 -13.85 7.41
CA ILE A 11 -9.36 -12.63 7.24
C ILE A 11 -9.71 -12.18 8.67
N ASP A 12 -9.36 -10.95 9.03
CA ASP A 12 -9.59 -10.38 10.37
C ASP A 12 -9.03 -11.22 11.54
N GLY A 13 -7.92 -11.93 11.31
CA GLY A 13 -7.28 -12.79 12.31
C GLY A 13 -7.90 -14.17 12.46
N GLN A 14 -8.97 -14.47 11.73
CA GLN A 14 -9.60 -15.78 11.70
C GLN A 14 -9.21 -16.53 10.42
N GLU A 15 -8.81 -17.79 10.55
CA GLU A 15 -8.43 -18.64 9.43
C GLU A 15 -9.66 -19.27 8.78
N TYR A 16 -9.82 -19.05 7.49
CA TYR A 16 -10.90 -19.63 6.68
C TYR A 16 -10.31 -20.48 5.57
N ASN A 17 -10.80 -21.70 5.36
CA ASN A 17 -10.45 -22.43 4.16
C ASN A 17 -11.09 -21.74 2.95
N LEU A 18 -10.32 -21.53 1.89
CA LEU A 18 -10.90 -20.99 0.65
C LEU A 18 -12.06 -21.84 0.17
N SER A 19 -11.98 -23.18 0.26
CA SER A 19 -13.05 -24.12 -0.08
C SER A 19 -14.39 -23.81 0.56
N ASP A 20 -14.37 -23.25 1.76
CA ASP A 20 -15.56 -23.02 2.58
C ASP A 20 -16.17 -21.63 2.30
N LEU A 21 -15.46 -20.77 1.55
CA LEU A 21 -15.95 -19.46 1.14
C LEU A 21 -16.88 -19.55 -0.06
N SER A 22 -17.97 -18.79 0.00
CA SER A 22 -18.85 -18.57 -1.15
C SER A 22 -18.09 -17.91 -2.30
N GLU A 23 -18.57 -18.09 -3.54
CA GLU A 23 -17.99 -17.44 -4.72
C GLU A 23 -17.92 -15.91 -4.56
N ASN A 24 -18.98 -15.31 -4.01
CA ASN A 24 -19.00 -13.88 -3.69
C ASN A 24 -17.91 -13.48 -2.69
N ALA A 25 -17.71 -14.25 -1.62
CA ALA A 25 -16.66 -13.97 -0.64
C ALA A 25 -15.25 -14.05 -1.25
N ARG A 26 -15.01 -15.04 -2.12
CA ARG A 26 -13.74 -15.16 -2.85
C ARG A 26 -13.50 -13.97 -3.78
N ASN A 27 -14.52 -13.53 -4.50
CA ASN A 27 -14.42 -12.36 -5.38
C ASN A 27 -14.10 -11.09 -4.59
N GLN A 28 -14.74 -10.89 -3.43
CA GLN A 28 -14.41 -9.74 -2.58
C GLN A 28 -13.01 -9.82 -2.00
N LEU A 29 -12.53 -11.01 -1.62
CA LEU A 29 -11.14 -11.18 -1.17
C LEU A 29 -10.13 -10.82 -2.27
N ILE A 30 -10.40 -11.18 -3.53
CA ILE A 30 -9.56 -10.81 -4.67
C ILE A 30 -9.57 -9.29 -4.86
N ASN A 31 -10.74 -8.67 -4.86
CA ASN A 31 -10.87 -7.22 -4.99
C ASN A 31 -10.14 -6.47 -3.87
N LEU A 32 -10.23 -6.97 -2.63
CA LEU A 32 -9.52 -6.40 -1.49
C LEU A 32 -8.00 -6.46 -1.70
N ARG A 33 -7.47 -7.64 -2.06
CA ARG A 33 -6.03 -7.80 -2.33
C ARG A 33 -5.52 -6.90 -3.45
N LEU A 34 -6.30 -6.76 -4.53
CA LEU A 34 -5.96 -5.86 -5.63
C LEU A 34 -5.95 -4.40 -5.18
N THR A 35 -6.92 -4.02 -4.34
CA THR A 35 -7.01 -2.68 -3.77
C THR A 35 -5.83 -2.40 -2.84
N ASP A 36 -5.45 -3.35 -1.99
CA ASP A 36 -4.29 -3.23 -1.10
C ASP A 36 -2.98 -3.07 -1.88
N GLN A 37 -2.81 -3.83 -2.97
CA GLN A 37 -1.66 -3.68 -3.87
C GLN A 37 -1.62 -2.28 -4.49
N GLU A 38 -2.77 -1.75 -4.92
CA GLU A 38 -2.84 -0.40 -5.49
C GLU A 38 -2.54 0.68 -4.43
N ILE A 39 -3.02 0.52 -3.21
CA ILE A 39 -2.68 1.41 -2.07
C ILE A 39 -1.17 1.39 -1.82
N GLN A 40 -0.54 0.22 -1.82
CA GLN A 40 0.92 0.10 -1.67
C GLN A 40 1.66 0.82 -2.80
N ARG A 41 1.20 0.67 -4.05
CA ARG A 41 1.77 1.35 -5.22
C ARG A 41 1.67 2.88 -5.08
N LEU A 42 0.51 3.39 -4.68
CA LEU A 42 0.29 4.82 -4.46
C LEU A 42 1.16 5.36 -3.33
N ASN A 43 1.33 4.60 -2.23
CA ASN A 43 2.22 4.99 -1.13
C ASN A 43 3.69 5.09 -1.58
N GLN A 44 4.15 4.18 -2.45
CA GLN A 44 5.50 4.28 -3.03
C GLN A 44 5.65 5.55 -3.88
N GLN A 45 4.66 5.86 -4.72
CA GLN A 45 4.67 7.09 -5.52
C GLN A 45 4.65 8.35 -4.65
N LEU A 46 3.87 8.33 -3.57
CA LEU A 46 3.81 9.42 -2.59
C LEU A 46 5.17 9.63 -1.92
N ALA A 47 5.87 8.57 -1.52
CA ALA A 47 7.21 8.67 -0.91
C ALA A 47 8.23 9.29 -1.88
N ILE A 48 8.18 8.93 -3.16
CA ILE A 48 9.02 9.53 -4.20
C ILE A 48 8.72 11.04 -4.32
N ALA A 49 7.44 11.40 -4.42
CA ALA A 49 7.01 12.79 -4.53
C ALA A 49 7.41 13.63 -3.29
N GLN A 50 7.29 13.07 -2.09
CA GLN A 50 7.73 13.70 -0.84
C GLN A 50 9.23 13.96 -0.83
N THR A 51 10.03 13.01 -1.32
CA THR A 51 11.48 13.16 -1.45
C THR A 51 11.84 14.30 -2.41
N ALA A 52 11.21 14.33 -3.58
CA ALA A 52 11.40 15.41 -4.55
C ALA A 52 10.99 16.78 -3.97
N ARG A 53 9.84 16.86 -3.30
CA ARG A 53 9.38 18.08 -2.62
C ARG A 53 10.39 18.56 -1.57
N ALA A 54 10.95 17.66 -0.77
CA ALA A 54 11.96 18.01 0.23
C ALA A 54 13.24 18.56 -0.44
N ALA A 55 13.68 17.95 -1.53
CA ALA A 55 14.83 18.44 -2.30
C ALA A 55 14.58 19.86 -2.85
N TYR A 56 13.42 20.10 -3.46
CA TYR A 56 13.07 21.43 -3.98
C TYR A 56 12.91 22.47 -2.86
N ALA A 57 12.31 22.11 -1.72
CA ALA A 57 12.21 23.01 -0.58
C ALA A 57 13.59 23.40 -0.03
N ASN A 58 14.53 22.45 0.01
CA ASN A 58 15.90 22.72 0.44
C ASN A 58 16.68 23.57 -0.57
N ALA A 59 16.48 23.35 -1.87
CA ALA A 59 17.05 24.20 -2.92
C ALA A 59 16.54 25.64 -2.80
N LEU A 60 15.22 25.81 -2.68
CA LEU A 60 14.60 27.12 -2.50
C LEU A 60 15.14 27.85 -1.27
N LYS A 61 15.29 27.16 -0.12
CA LYS A 61 15.88 27.76 1.09
C LYS A 61 17.28 28.33 0.89
N LYS A 62 18.09 27.74 0.00
CA LYS A 62 19.44 28.23 -0.32
C LYS A 62 19.43 29.45 -1.22
N GLU A 63 18.40 29.58 -2.06
CA GLU A 63 18.22 30.72 -2.96
C GLU A 63 17.53 31.90 -2.28
N LEU A 64 16.76 31.64 -1.22
CA LEU A 64 16.16 32.69 -0.43
C LEU A 64 17.25 33.50 0.29
N PRO A 65 17.20 34.84 0.25
CA PRO A 65 18.12 35.67 1.01
C PRO A 65 17.97 35.33 2.49
N GLU A 66 19.09 35.16 3.20
CA GLU A 66 19.05 35.06 4.65
C GLU A 66 18.31 36.31 5.15
N GLN A 67 17.21 36.11 5.89
CA GLN A 67 16.61 37.19 6.63
C GLN A 67 17.69 37.69 7.59
N ARG A 68 18.40 38.76 7.18
CA ARG A 68 19.23 39.57 8.07
C ARG A 68 18.31 39.96 9.21
N LYS A 69 18.41 39.23 10.32
CA LYS A 69 17.86 39.65 11.60
C LYS A 69 18.65 40.89 11.98
N HIS A 70 18.03 42.05 11.75
CA HIS A 70 18.36 43.27 12.47
C HIS A 70 17.73 43.20 13.85
#